data_AF-D4K950-F1
#
_entry.id   AF-D4K950-F1
#
_cell.length_a   1.000
_cell.length_b   1.000
_cell.length_c   1.000
_cell.angle_alpha   90.00
_cell.angle_beta   90.00
_cell.angle_gamma   90.00
#
_symmetry.space_group_name_H-M   'P 1'
#
loop_
_entity.id
_entity.type
_entity.pdbx_description
1 polymer ?
#
loop_
_entity_poly.entity_id
_entity_poly.type
_entity_poly.pdbx_seq_one_letter_code
_entity_poly.pdbx_strand_id
1 'polypeptide(L)'
;MIMLTGCGNPAEEVLKEIETGDAAKAQQIYEKKVSGDSSAEKMVEDGLAPVLETILEQYNTGDVTKDYVNQQFDIYRSMIGETATFVDAEKCLLELETSKKNFEKGIEFQTAGDTISAYNSFSGVIETDVNYETAKGYMEAIQNKTMNRRKY
;
A
#
# COMPACT_ATOMS: atom_id res chain seq x y z
N MET A 1 19.16 -43.38 -0.96
CA MET A 1 18.75 -42.63 0.25
C MET A 1 18.45 -41.21 -0.21
N ILE A 2 17.19 -40.91 -0.52
CA ILE A 2 16.75 -39.57 -0.90
C ILE A 2 16.52 -38.84 0.41
N MET A 3 17.38 -37.87 0.74
CA MET A 3 17.21 -37.02 1.91
C MET A 3 16.04 -36.05 1.64
N LEU A 4 14.83 -36.44 2.03
CA LEU A 4 13.67 -35.54 2.14
C LEU A 4 13.84 -34.71 3.43
N THR A 5 14.75 -33.75 3.42
CA THR A 5 14.79 -32.72 4.47
C THR A 5 13.88 -31.58 4.05
N GLY A 6 12.72 -31.49 4.71
CA GLY A 6 11.84 -30.34 4.63
C GLY A 6 10.39 -30.68 4.93
N CYS A 7 10.07 -31.04 6.17
CA CYS A 7 8.71 -30.89 6.70
C CYS A 7 8.47 -29.39 6.98
N GLY A 8 8.53 -28.55 5.94
CA GLY A 8 8.04 -27.17 6.02
C GLY A 8 6.53 -27.17 5.85
N ASN A 9 5.84 -26.27 6.56
CA ASN A 9 4.42 -26.06 6.34
C ASN A 9 4.23 -25.55 4.89
N PRO A 10 3.39 -26.18 4.05
CA PRO A 10 3.17 -25.73 2.68
C PRO A 10 2.75 -24.26 2.54
N ALA A 11 2.02 -23.72 3.54
CA ALA A 11 1.67 -22.31 3.56
C ALA A 11 2.90 -21.39 3.71
N GLU A 12 3.88 -21.78 4.53
CA GLU A 12 5.14 -21.04 4.67
C GLU A 12 5.97 -21.10 3.40
N GLU A 13 5.95 -22.24 2.68
CA GLU A 13 6.59 -22.35 1.37
C GLU A 13 5.96 -21.36 0.36
N VAL A 14 4.63 -21.25 0.32
CA VAL A 14 3.94 -20.28 -0.55
C VAL A 14 4.34 -18.85 -0.22
N LEU A 15 4.28 -18.47 1.07
CA LEU A 15 4.61 -17.11 1.52
C LEU A 15 6.07 -16.73 1.21
N LYS A 16 7.00 -17.68 1.35
CA LYS A 16 8.39 -17.45 0.98
C LYS A 16 8.56 -17.18 -0.51
N GLU A 17 7.91 -17.97 -1.36
CA GLU A 17 8.02 -17.75 -2.81
C GLU A 17 7.39 -16.40 -3.22
N ILE A 18 6.28 -16.01 -2.56
CA ILE A 18 5.66 -14.68 -2.65
C ILE A 18 6.68 -13.57 -2.31
N GLU A 19 7.36 -13.66 -1.17
CA GLU A 19 8.38 -12.69 -0.75
C GLU A 19 9.54 -12.57 -1.76
N THR A 20 9.90 -13.68 -2.41
CA THR A 20 10.96 -13.69 -3.43
C THR A 20 10.49 -13.25 -4.83
N GLY A 21 9.19 -12.99 -5.00
CA GLY A 21 8.59 -12.59 -6.27
C GLY A 21 8.39 -13.72 -7.28
N ASP A 22 8.53 -15.00 -6.87
CA ASP A 22 8.29 -16.16 -7.75
C ASP A 22 6.82 -16.60 -7.66
N ALA A 23 5.96 -15.76 -8.23
CA ALA A 23 4.51 -15.98 -8.29
C ALA A 23 4.12 -17.33 -8.90
N ALA A 24 4.82 -17.76 -9.96
CA ALA A 24 4.52 -19.01 -10.64
C ALA A 24 4.79 -20.22 -9.74
N LYS A 25 5.89 -20.18 -8.98
CA LYS A 25 6.23 -21.22 -8.02
C LYS A 25 5.33 -21.19 -6.79
N ALA A 26 5.01 -20.00 -6.27
CA ALA A 26 4.03 -19.83 -5.20
C ALA A 26 2.68 -20.45 -5.59
N GLN A 27 2.16 -20.13 -6.78
CA GLN A 27 0.92 -20.70 -7.30
C GLN A 27 1.00 -22.22 -7.43
N GLN A 28 2.10 -22.74 -7.98
CA GLN A 28 2.29 -24.18 -8.13
C GLN A 28 2.28 -24.91 -6.77
N ILE A 29 2.88 -24.33 -5.74
CA ILE A 29 2.88 -24.91 -4.39
C ILE A 29 1.48 -24.83 -3.80
N TYR A 30 0.81 -23.69 -3.95
CA TYR A 30 -0.54 -23.47 -3.44
C TYR A 30 -1.52 -24.51 -4.02
N GLU A 31 -1.58 -24.65 -5.34
CA GLU A 31 -2.47 -25.59 -6.02
C GLU A 31 -2.21 -27.06 -5.64
N LYS A 32 -0.94 -27.42 -5.43
CA LYS A 32 -0.56 -28.82 -5.16
C LYS A 32 -0.64 -29.23 -3.69
N LYS A 33 -0.43 -28.30 -2.78
CA LYS A 33 -0.18 -28.62 -1.36
C LYS A 33 -1.04 -27.83 -0.36
N VAL A 34 -1.69 -26.74 -0.77
CA VAL A 34 -2.48 -25.88 0.12
C VAL A 34 -3.96 -25.93 -0.23
N SER A 35 -4.30 -25.87 -1.52
CA SER A 35 -5.68 -25.82 -1.97
C SER A 35 -6.49 -27.03 -1.49
N GLY A 36 -7.65 -26.75 -0.88
CA GLY A 36 -8.52 -27.75 -0.28
C GLY A 36 -8.20 -28.08 1.19
N ASP A 37 -7.13 -27.53 1.76
CA ASP A 37 -6.84 -27.56 3.20
C ASP A 37 -7.14 -26.19 3.81
N SER A 38 -8.31 -26.05 4.43
CA SER A 38 -8.75 -24.76 4.98
C SER A 38 -7.82 -24.20 6.06
N SER A 39 -7.05 -25.03 6.78
CA SER A 39 -6.09 -24.54 7.76
C SER A 39 -4.87 -23.94 7.06
N ALA A 40 -4.38 -24.60 6.01
CA ALA A 40 -3.24 -24.12 5.24
C ALA A 40 -3.62 -22.89 4.39
N GLU A 41 -4.81 -22.88 3.79
CA GLU A 41 -5.35 -21.73 3.04
C GLU A 41 -5.43 -20.49 3.94
N LYS A 42 -5.97 -20.65 5.16
CA LYS A 42 -6.03 -19.57 6.13
C LYS A 42 -4.64 -19.06 6.55
N MET A 43 -3.65 -19.94 6.68
CA MET A 43 -2.27 -19.51 6.99
C MET A 43 -1.65 -18.68 5.86
N VAL A 44 -1.95 -19.00 4.59
CA VAL A 44 -1.51 -18.17 3.45
C VAL A 44 -2.24 -16.83 3.46
N GLU A 45 -3.56 -16.81 3.71
CA GLU A 45 -4.34 -15.58 3.80
C GLU A 45 -3.85 -14.66 4.94
N ASP A 46 -3.65 -15.20 6.14
CA ASP A 46 -3.15 -14.46 7.30
C ASP A 46 -1.72 -13.94 7.05
N GLY A 47 -0.89 -14.71 6.35
CA GLY A 47 0.47 -14.33 5.99
C GLY A 47 0.57 -13.30 4.85
N LEU A 48 -0.49 -13.11 4.06
CA LEU A 48 -0.51 -12.13 2.98
C LEU A 48 -0.73 -10.70 3.49
N ALA A 49 -1.42 -10.51 4.61
CA ALA A 49 -1.65 -9.19 5.20
C ALA A 49 -0.34 -8.36 5.34
N PRO A 50 0.73 -8.86 6.01
CA PRO A 50 1.98 -8.11 6.12
C PRO A 50 2.70 -7.89 4.78
N VAL A 51 2.51 -8.77 3.80
CA VAL A 51 3.07 -8.60 2.44
C VAL A 51 2.39 -7.44 1.73
N LEU A 52 1.06 -7.35 1.80
CA LEU A 52 0.30 -6.25 1.20
C LEU A 52 0.60 -4.92 1.90
N GLU A 53 0.71 -4.92 3.23
CA GLU A 53 1.13 -3.74 4.00
C GLU A 53 2.52 -3.24 3.55
N THR A 54 3.48 -4.14 3.38
CA THR A 54 4.83 -3.80 2.90
C THR A 54 4.79 -3.18 1.50
N ILE A 55 4.00 -3.73 0.58
CA ILE A 55 3.87 -3.19 -0.79
C ILE A 55 3.21 -1.81 -0.78
N LEU A 56 2.22 -1.59 0.09
CA LEU A 56 1.58 -0.27 0.27
C LEU A 56 2.54 0.75 0.87
N GLU A 57 3.39 0.35 1.82
CA GLU A 57 4.44 1.19 2.38
C GLU A 57 5.46 1.59 1.30
N GLN A 58 5.93 0.63 0.49
CA GLN A 58 6.82 0.90 -0.65
C GLN A 58 6.19 1.87 -1.66
N TYR A 59 4.88 1.76 -1.90
CA TYR A 59 4.19 2.74 -2.74
C TYR A 59 4.15 4.10 -2.08
N ASN A 60 3.91 4.14 -0.77
CA ASN A 60 3.82 5.37 -0.01
C ASN A 60 5.17 6.12 0.03
N THR A 61 6.29 5.42 0.17
CA THR A 61 7.65 5.99 0.11
C THR A 61 8.09 6.34 -1.32
N GLY A 62 7.38 5.85 -2.33
CA GLY A 62 7.69 6.05 -3.75
C GLY A 62 8.72 5.07 -4.31
N ASP A 63 9.02 3.99 -3.58
CA ASP A 63 9.94 2.92 -4.01
C ASP A 63 9.33 2.07 -5.14
N VAL A 64 8.00 1.94 -5.17
CA VAL A 64 7.27 1.25 -6.24
C VAL A 64 6.14 2.11 -6.82
N THR A 65 5.74 1.80 -8.05
CA THR A 65 4.62 2.48 -8.72
C THR A 65 3.28 1.84 -8.36
N LYS A 66 2.18 2.57 -8.55
CA LYS A 66 0.83 2.01 -8.42
C LYS A 66 0.61 0.82 -9.36
N ASP A 67 1.16 0.87 -10.58
CA ASP A 67 1.06 -0.24 -11.53
C ASP A 67 1.74 -1.51 -11.00
N TYR A 68 2.86 -1.35 -10.29
CA TYR A 68 3.52 -2.47 -9.62
C TYR A 68 2.63 -3.04 -8.50
N VAL A 69 2.04 -2.20 -7.65
CA VAL A 69 1.12 -2.64 -6.58
C VAL A 69 -0.05 -3.43 -7.17
N ASN A 70 -0.70 -2.90 -8.22
CA ASN A 70 -1.82 -3.56 -8.88
C ASN A 70 -1.41 -4.92 -9.47
N GLN A 71 -0.23 -5.02 -10.09
CA GLN A 71 0.28 -6.30 -10.60
C GLN A 71 0.48 -7.34 -9.48
N GLN A 72 1.02 -6.93 -8.33
CA GLN A 72 1.17 -7.82 -7.18
C GLN A 72 -0.19 -8.26 -6.64
N PHE A 73 -1.15 -7.34 -6.53
CA PHE A 73 -2.51 -7.66 -6.08
C PHE A 73 -3.20 -8.66 -7.02
N ASP A 74 -3.08 -8.47 -8.33
CA ASP A 74 -3.64 -9.38 -9.33
C ASP A 74 -3.02 -10.78 -9.26
N ILE A 75 -1.69 -10.85 -9.08
CA ILE A 75 -0.98 -12.12 -8.87
C ILE A 75 -1.57 -12.84 -7.65
N TYR A 76 -1.63 -12.19 -6.49
CA TYR A 76 -2.07 -12.87 -5.28
C TYR A 76 -3.55 -13.21 -5.30
N ARG A 77 -4.39 -12.33 -5.85
CA ARG A 77 -5.83 -12.57 -6.08
C ARG A 77 -6.04 -13.78 -6.98
N SER A 78 -5.21 -13.98 -8.00
CA SER A 78 -5.31 -15.15 -8.89
C SER A 78 -5.02 -16.47 -8.18
N MET A 79 -4.18 -16.46 -7.14
CA MET A 79 -3.82 -17.66 -6.39
C MET A 79 -4.86 -18.04 -5.33
N ILE A 80 -5.29 -17.07 -4.52
CA ILE A 80 -6.11 -17.36 -3.32
C ILE A 80 -7.55 -16.84 -3.42
N GLY A 81 -7.88 -16.15 -4.50
CA GLY A 81 -9.17 -15.49 -4.68
C GLY A 81 -9.25 -14.10 -4.03
N GLU A 82 -10.44 -13.52 -4.07
CA GLU A 82 -10.75 -12.25 -3.42
C GLU A 82 -11.09 -12.50 -1.94
N THR A 83 -10.35 -11.83 -1.05
CA THR A 83 -10.51 -11.94 0.41
C THR A 83 -10.76 -10.58 1.04
N ALA A 84 -11.22 -10.55 2.29
CA ALA A 84 -11.40 -9.30 3.03
C ALA A 84 -10.09 -8.50 3.11
N THR A 85 -8.96 -9.19 3.31
CA THR A 85 -7.61 -8.61 3.33
C THR A 85 -7.28 -7.86 2.03
N PHE A 86 -7.67 -8.38 0.87
CA PHE A 86 -7.48 -7.65 -0.40
C PHE A 86 -8.37 -6.42 -0.50
N VAL A 87 -9.64 -6.55 -0.14
CA VAL A 87 -10.58 -5.42 -0.19
C VAL A 87 -10.09 -4.26 0.69
N ASP A 88 -9.59 -4.59 1.88
CA ASP A 88 -9.00 -3.60 2.78
C ASP A 88 -7.72 -2.98 2.20
N ALA A 89 -6.83 -3.79 1.62
CA ALA A 89 -5.60 -3.29 0.98
C ALA A 89 -5.88 -2.38 -0.23
N GLU A 90 -6.88 -2.71 -1.06
CA GLU A 90 -7.31 -1.88 -2.20
C GLU A 90 -7.91 -0.56 -1.75
N LYS A 91 -8.68 -0.57 -0.66
CA LYS A 91 -9.19 0.64 -0.06
C LYS A 91 -8.05 1.53 0.45
N CYS A 92 -7.08 0.96 1.15
CA CYS A 92 -5.89 1.70 1.61
C CYS A 92 -5.09 2.28 0.43
N LEU A 93 -4.93 1.53 -0.66
CA LEU A 93 -4.27 2.04 -1.88
C LEU A 93 -4.99 3.25 -2.46
N LEU A 94 -6.32 3.21 -2.53
CA LEU A 94 -7.14 4.31 -3.05
C LEU A 94 -7.06 5.57 -2.15
N GLU A 95 -7.09 5.38 -0.84
CA GLU A 95 -6.94 6.47 0.14
C GLU A 95 -5.55 7.12 0.02
N LEU A 96 -4.49 6.32 -0.07
CA LEU A 96 -3.12 6.81 -0.28
C LEU A 96 -2.97 7.54 -1.62
N GLU A 97 -3.51 6.99 -2.72
CA GLU A 97 -3.47 7.65 -4.02
C GLU A 97 -4.18 9.02 -3.99
N THR A 98 -5.33 9.08 -3.32
CA THR A 98 -6.10 10.33 -3.17
C THR A 98 -5.32 11.35 -2.34
N SER A 99 -4.71 10.91 -1.25
CA SER A 99 -3.85 11.73 -0.40
C SER A 99 -2.65 12.30 -1.17
N LYS A 100 -1.95 11.47 -1.96
CA LYS A 100 -0.81 11.92 -2.76
C LYS A 100 -1.21 12.95 -3.82
N LYS A 101 -2.33 12.73 -4.52
CA LYS A 101 -2.89 13.72 -5.47
C LYS A 101 -3.27 15.04 -4.79
N ASN A 102 -3.78 14.97 -3.56
CA ASN A 102 -4.08 16.16 -2.77
C ASN A 102 -2.80 16.94 -2.41
N PHE A 103 -1.72 16.24 -2.07
CA PHE A 103 -0.42 16.87 -1.85
C PHE A 103 0.10 17.57 -3.11
N GLU A 104 0.13 16.88 -4.25
CA GLU A 104 0.56 17.42 -5.54
C GLU A 104 -0.23 18.68 -5.93
N LYS A 105 -1.57 18.62 -5.86
CA LYS A 105 -2.43 19.80 -6.11
C LYS A 105 -2.16 20.94 -5.14
N GLY A 106 -1.89 20.62 -3.87
CA GLY A 106 -1.52 21.63 -2.88
C GLY A 106 -0.28 22.42 -3.31
N ILE A 107 0.75 21.73 -3.82
CA ILE A 107 1.97 22.34 -4.36
C ILE A 107 1.67 23.18 -5.61
N GLU A 108 0.84 22.68 -6.52
CA GLU A 108 0.43 23.42 -7.73
C GLU A 108 -0.27 24.74 -7.37
N PHE A 109 -1.29 24.70 -6.50
CA PHE A 109 -2.01 25.89 -6.05
C PHE A 109 -1.12 26.86 -5.28
N GLN A 110 -0.22 26.34 -4.43
CA GLN A 110 0.73 27.16 -3.70
C GLN A 110 1.68 27.90 -4.65
N THR A 111 2.16 27.23 -5.70
CA THR A 111 3.02 27.81 -6.74
C THR A 111 2.28 28.87 -7.55
N ALA A 112 0.99 28.66 -7.82
CA ALA A 112 0.11 29.63 -8.47
C ALA A 112 -0.29 30.82 -7.56
N GLY A 113 0.04 30.77 -6.26
CA GLY A 113 -0.33 31.79 -5.28
C GLY A 113 -1.77 31.68 -4.77
N ASP A 114 -2.51 30.65 -5.15
CA ASP A 114 -3.86 30.36 -4.61
C ASP A 114 -3.75 29.64 -3.27
N THR A 115 -3.56 30.44 -2.22
CA THR A 115 -3.33 29.91 -0.87
C THR A 115 -4.56 29.20 -0.28
N ILE A 116 -5.78 29.52 -0.74
CA ILE A 116 -7.01 28.89 -0.22
C ILE A 116 -7.12 27.48 -0.79
N SER A 117 -6.99 27.34 -2.12
CA SER A 117 -7.03 26.03 -2.77
C SER A 117 -5.86 25.14 -2.35
N ALA A 118 -4.68 25.74 -2.13
CA ALA A 118 -3.53 25.03 -1.58
C ALA A 118 -3.82 24.45 -0.19
N TYR A 119 -4.34 25.28 0.74
CA TYR A 119 -4.68 24.84 2.09
C TYR A 119 -5.71 23.70 2.07
N ASN A 120 -6.77 23.85 1.27
CA ASN A 120 -7.81 22.83 1.16
C ASN A 120 -7.26 21.51 0.62
N SER A 121 -6.36 21.57 -0.36
CA SER A 121 -5.72 20.38 -0.92
C SER A 121 -4.81 19.70 0.11
N PHE A 122 -3.93 20.45 0.78
CA PHE A 122 -3.09 19.89 1.85
C PHE A 122 -3.89 19.30 3.02
N SER A 123 -5.06 19.86 3.34
CA SER A 123 -5.93 19.32 4.39
C SER A 123 -6.52 17.94 4.07
N GLY A 124 -6.48 17.53 2.80
CA GLY A 124 -6.90 16.21 2.34
C GLY A 124 -5.77 15.17 2.31
N VAL A 125 -4.57 15.52 2.80
CA VAL A 125 -3.45 14.58 2.96
C VAL A 125 -3.62 13.85 4.29
N ILE A 126 -3.63 12.51 4.25
CA ILE A 126 -3.90 11.66 5.41
C ILE A 126 -2.63 11.36 6.22
N GLU A 127 -2.78 11.06 7.51
CA GLU A 127 -1.65 10.83 8.45
C GLU A 127 -0.70 9.71 8.02
N THR A 128 -1.21 8.68 7.34
CA THR A 128 -0.40 7.57 6.85
C THR A 128 0.41 7.91 5.60
N ASP A 129 0.14 9.01 4.91
CA ASP A 129 0.94 9.44 3.75
C ASP A 129 2.28 10.02 4.22
N VAL A 130 3.38 9.61 3.59
CA VAL A 130 4.73 10.14 3.88
C VAL A 130 4.79 11.66 3.77
N ASN A 131 3.90 12.28 3.00
CA ASN A 131 3.82 13.72 2.79
C ASN A 131 3.06 14.48 3.88
N TYR A 132 2.43 13.80 4.85
CA TYR A 132 1.52 14.40 5.83
C TYR A 132 2.14 15.55 6.62
N GLU A 133 3.29 15.33 7.26
CA GLU A 133 3.93 16.37 8.08
C GLU A 133 4.39 17.56 7.23
N THR A 134 4.77 17.31 5.97
CA THR A 134 5.11 18.38 5.03
C THR A 134 3.87 19.19 4.65
N ALA A 135 2.75 18.52 4.36
CA ALA A 135 1.46 19.17 4.06
C ALA A 135 1.00 20.06 5.22
N LYS A 136 1.08 19.54 6.45
CA LYS A 136 0.76 20.27 7.68
C LYS A 136 1.65 21.50 7.85
N GLY A 137 2.95 21.39 7.61
CA GLY A 137 3.87 22.52 7.62
C GLY A 137 3.49 23.62 6.61
N TYR A 138 3.04 23.25 5.41
CA TYR A 138 2.54 24.22 4.43
C TYR A 138 1.25 24.90 4.88
N MET A 139 0.31 24.15 5.48
CA MET A 139 -0.93 24.70 6.02
C MET A 139 -0.67 25.76 7.10
N GLU A 140 0.23 25.47 8.04
CA GLU A 140 0.63 26.41 9.10
C GLU A 140 1.26 27.69 8.52
N ALA A 141 2.12 27.55 7.51
CA ALA A 141 2.74 28.68 6.84
C ALA A 141 1.72 29.58 6.11
N ILE A 142 0.71 28.98 5.47
CA ILE A 142 -0.39 29.71 4.82
C ILE A 142 -1.22 30.50 5.84
N GLN A 143 -1.58 29.88 6.96
CA GLN A 143 -2.34 30.53 8.02
C GLN A 143 -1.58 31.72 8.61
N ASN A 144 -0.29 31.56 8.91
CA ASN A 144 0.55 32.61 9.46
C ASN A 144 0.69 33.82 8.52
N LYS A 145 0.88 33.58 7.21
CA LYS A 145 0.90 34.66 6.21
C LYS A 145 -0.43 35.42 6.16
N THR A 146 -1.55 34.70 6.25
CA THR A 146 -2.90 35.30 6.22
C THR A 146 -3.16 36.16 7.45
N MET A 147 -2.76 35.71 8.64
CA MET A 147 -2.90 36.48 9.88
C MET A 147 -2.06 37.76 9.86
N ASN A 148 -0.81 37.69 9.36
CA ASN A 148 0.06 38.86 9.29
C ASN A 148 -0.44 39.92 8.29
N ARG A 149 -1.11 39.51 7.20
CA ARG A 149 -1.74 40.45 6.25
C ARG A 149 -2.95 41.19 6.82
N ARG A 150 -3.63 40.66 7.84
CA ARG A 150 -4.82 41.30 8.46
C ARG A 150 -4.46 42.34 9.54
N LYS A 151 -3.18 42.48 9.89
CA LYS A 151 -2.71 43.39 10.95
C LYS A 151 -2.23 44.76 10.43
N TYR A 152 -2.26 44.97 9.12
CA TYR A 152 -1.91 46.22 8.43
C TYR A 152 -3.07 46.65 7.55
#